data_AF-A0A847NH35-F1
#
_entry.id   AF-A0A847NH35-F1
#
_cell.length_a   1.000
_cell.length_b   1.000
_cell.length_c   1.000
_cell.angle_alpha   90.00
_cell.angle_beta   90.00
_cell.angle_gamma   90.00
#
_symmetry.space_group_name_H-M   'P 1'
#
loop_
_entity.id
_entity.type
_entity.pdbx_description
1 polymer ?
#
loop_
_entity_poly.entity_id
_entity_poly.type
_entity_poly.pdbx_seq_one_letter_code
_entity_poly.pdbx_strand_id
1 'polypeptide(L)'
;MEKQQAYPFLKTIKNLLNNVTKQNPKLYFYFSIYTLAETIYPFFSILLPKLLIMELMLGENAEIKQILYIVLGYFLFSSLVGFIKTYINEISYTRISYLRMNYLRNIFSKLVNMDYKYVEDPKFMEENGRALESCSTNNSGVEGVYHKLFSLPAVFITVIALSVWIGSVSIWILLGLLLKLCIGIWLKRKVHLHEYKMKGEIQKQERKKRYYYETTHDFGYGKDIRIYSLKDRILANYRDEIDKFLHIKKLIANKEFILGFLSLLTLLISDGLLYGILVWNVVHGMSIADFSMYLTLILQLTFLLNLLGE
;
A
#
# COMPACT_ATOMS: atom_id res chain seq x y z
N MET A 1 -14.59 12.02 -26.97
CA MET A 1 -14.26 12.18 -25.54
C MET A 1 -15.09 11.17 -24.77
N GLU A 2 -14.51 10.05 -24.34
CA GLU A 2 -15.20 9.11 -23.46
C GLU A 2 -15.63 9.84 -22.19
N LYS A 3 -16.94 9.90 -21.92
CA LYS A 3 -17.45 10.37 -20.63
C LYS A 3 -16.82 9.50 -19.55
N GLN A 4 -16.08 10.11 -18.63
CA GLN A 4 -15.67 9.44 -17.40
C GLN A 4 -16.95 8.90 -16.73
N GLN A 5 -17.13 7.58 -16.75
CA GLN A 5 -18.14 6.95 -15.91
C GLN A 5 -17.73 7.24 -14.47
N ALA A 6 -18.43 8.16 -13.82
CA ALA A 6 -18.33 8.37 -12.39
C ALA A 6 -18.88 7.11 -11.72
N TYR A 7 -18.01 6.15 -11.42
CA TYR A 7 -18.41 4.95 -10.70
C TYR A 7 -18.92 5.37 -9.31
N PRO A 8 -20.12 4.94 -8.89
CA PRO A 8 -20.68 5.34 -7.61
C PRO A 8 -19.94 4.59 -6.49
N PHE A 9 -18.80 5.14 -6.04
CA PHE A 9 -17.90 4.53 -5.06
C PHE A 9 -18.64 4.02 -3.83
N LEU A 10 -19.45 4.88 -3.18
CA LEU A 10 -20.22 4.51 -2.00
C LEU A 10 -21.21 3.38 -2.26
N LYS A 11 -21.83 3.34 -3.45
CA LYS A 11 -22.75 2.27 -3.84
C LYS A 11 -21.98 0.95 -4.02
N THR A 12 -20.80 0.99 -4.61
CA THR A 12 -19.94 -0.19 -4.75
C THR A 12 -19.49 -0.73 -3.39
N ILE A 13 -19.01 0.13 -2.49
CA ILE A 13 -18.62 -0.27 -1.13
C ILE A 13 -19.82 -0.84 -0.37
N LYS A 14 -20.99 -0.20 -0.44
CA LYS A 14 -22.23 -0.71 0.17
C LYS A 14 -22.60 -2.11 -0.37
N ASN A 15 -22.46 -2.33 -1.68
CA ASN A 15 -22.73 -3.63 -2.29
C ASN A 15 -21.74 -4.71 -1.82
N LEU A 16 -20.46 -4.39 -1.67
CA LEU A 16 -19.45 -5.31 -1.14
C LEU A 16 -19.75 -5.66 0.32
N LEU A 17 -20.06 -4.67 1.16
CA LEU A 17 -20.45 -4.92 2.56
C LEU A 17 -21.74 -5.76 2.65
N ASN A 18 -22.75 -5.46 1.83
CA ASN A 18 -23.95 -6.31 1.77
C ASN A 18 -23.64 -7.76 1.38
N ASN A 19 -22.65 -7.97 0.51
CA ASN A 19 -22.21 -9.30 0.14
C ASN A 19 -21.52 -10.03 1.31
N VAL A 20 -20.72 -9.32 2.12
CA VAL A 20 -20.16 -9.86 3.38
C VAL A 20 -21.28 -10.26 4.33
N THR A 21 -22.26 -9.38 4.57
CA THR A 21 -23.39 -9.67 5.46
C THR A 21 -24.16 -10.92 5.04
N LYS A 22 -24.36 -11.12 3.73
CA LYS A 22 -25.10 -12.27 3.21
C LYS A 22 -24.29 -13.57 3.26
N GLN A 23 -23.01 -13.53 2.93
CA GLN A 23 -22.22 -14.75 2.72
C GLN A 23 -21.37 -15.15 3.94
N ASN A 24 -20.84 -14.18 4.69
CA ASN A 24 -19.93 -14.44 5.79
C ASN A 24 -20.00 -13.33 6.87
N PRO A 25 -21.11 -13.19 7.60
CA PRO A 25 -21.28 -12.15 8.62
C PRO A 25 -20.27 -12.26 9.78
N LYS A 26 -19.70 -13.46 10.01
CA LYS A 26 -18.61 -13.66 10.99
C LYS A 26 -17.36 -12.82 10.67
N LEU A 27 -17.18 -12.40 9.42
CA LEU A 27 -16.06 -11.54 9.02
C LEU A 27 -16.04 -10.20 9.79
N TYR A 28 -17.21 -9.67 10.18
CA TYR A 28 -17.27 -8.44 11.00
C TYR A 28 -16.67 -8.64 12.40
N PHE A 29 -16.83 -9.83 12.98
CA PHE A 29 -16.24 -10.13 14.28
C PHE A 29 -14.71 -10.22 14.20
N TYR A 30 -14.19 -10.93 13.19
CA TYR A 30 -12.75 -10.99 12.92
C TYR A 30 -12.18 -9.60 12.64
N PHE A 31 -12.91 -8.78 11.88
CA PHE A 31 -12.55 -7.39 11.59
C PHE A 31 -12.42 -6.55 12.86
N SER A 32 -13.34 -6.66 13.80
CA SER A 32 -13.24 -5.94 15.09
C SER A 32 -12.02 -6.37 15.90
N ILE A 33 -11.77 -7.68 16.03
CA ILE A 33 -10.60 -8.18 16.77
C ILE A 33 -9.30 -7.74 16.11
N TYR A 34 -9.22 -7.88 14.78
CA TYR A 34 -8.06 -7.44 14.01
C TYR A 34 -7.83 -5.94 14.20
N THR A 35 -8.89 -5.13 14.11
CA THR A 35 -8.79 -3.67 14.27
C THR A 35 -8.22 -3.30 15.64
N LEU A 36 -8.68 -3.95 16.71
CA LEU A 36 -8.16 -3.71 18.06
C LEU A 36 -6.69 -4.16 18.19
N ALA A 37 -6.36 -5.37 17.74
CA ALA A 37 -5.02 -5.91 17.85
C ALA A 37 -4.00 -5.10 17.02
N GLU A 38 -4.35 -4.77 15.78
CA GLU A 38 -3.53 -3.95 14.88
C GLU A 38 -3.36 -2.52 15.41
N THR A 39 -4.38 -1.94 16.05
CA THR A 39 -4.28 -0.60 16.65
C THR A 39 -3.35 -0.59 17.86
N ILE A 40 -3.41 -1.61 18.70
CA ILE A 40 -2.59 -1.69 19.93
C ILE A 40 -1.13 -2.05 19.59
N TYR A 41 -0.90 -2.86 18.56
CA TYR A 41 0.41 -3.43 18.28
C TYR A 41 1.57 -2.40 18.18
N PRO A 42 1.42 -1.25 17.49
CA PRO A 42 2.47 -0.24 17.41
C PRO A 42 2.84 0.41 18.75
N PHE A 43 1.96 0.38 19.75
CA PHE A 43 2.25 0.98 21.06
C PHE A 43 3.32 0.21 21.83
N PHE A 44 3.51 -1.08 21.54
CA PHE A 44 4.58 -1.87 22.14
C PHE A 44 5.96 -1.30 21.77
N SER A 45 6.21 -1.02 20.49
CA SER A 45 7.49 -0.45 20.04
C SER A 45 7.73 0.97 20.54
N ILE A 46 6.66 1.71 20.84
CA ILE A 46 6.72 3.07 21.38
C ILE A 46 7.04 3.06 22.89
N LEU A 47 6.39 2.18 23.66
CA LEU A 47 6.50 2.15 25.12
C LEU A 47 7.76 1.42 25.60
N LEU A 48 8.27 0.44 24.85
CA LEU A 48 9.44 -0.34 25.26
C LEU A 48 10.68 0.54 25.51
N PRO A 49 11.10 1.44 24.59
CA PRO A 49 12.26 2.30 24.83
C PRO A 49 12.08 3.19 26.05
N LYS A 50 10.86 3.72 26.26
CA LYS A 50 10.57 4.56 27.43
C LYS A 50 10.79 3.81 28.73
N LEU A 51 10.17 2.64 28.88
CA LEU A 51 10.22 1.87 30.12
C LEU A 51 11.64 1.41 30.42
N LEU A 52 12.38 0.96 29.40
CA LEU A 52 13.77 0.55 29.56
C LEU A 52 14.68 1.71 29.93
N ILE A 53 14.59 2.84 29.23
CA ILE A 53 15.44 4.01 29.52
C ILE A 53 15.10 4.58 30.90
N MET A 54 13.82 4.62 31.29
CA MET A 54 13.40 5.09 32.61
C MET A 54 14.03 4.27 33.73
N GLU A 55 14.06 2.93 33.60
CA GLU A 55 14.70 2.05 34.58
C GLU A 55 16.23 2.22 34.57
N LEU A 56 16.84 2.28 33.39
CA LEU A 56 18.30 2.46 33.26
C LEU A 56 18.78 3.82 33.79
N MET A 57 17.94 4.85 33.73
CA MET A 57 18.25 6.18 34.26
C MET A 57 18.30 6.23 35.79
N LEU A 58 17.83 5.19 36.50
CA LEU A 58 17.97 5.08 37.96
C LEU A 58 19.41 4.79 38.41
N GLY A 59 20.32 4.44 37.49
CA GLY A 59 21.74 4.25 37.76
C GLY A 59 21.98 3.10 38.75
N GLU A 60 22.63 3.38 39.87
CA GLU A 60 22.91 2.39 40.93
C GLU A 60 21.64 1.81 41.58
N ASN A 61 20.51 2.53 41.49
CA ASN A 61 19.22 2.05 41.99
C ASN A 61 18.45 1.21 40.96
N ALA A 62 18.97 1.03 39.74
CA ALA A 62 18.32 0.23 38.72
C ALA A 62 18.37 -1.24 39.09
N GLU A 63 17.20 -1.89 39.15
CA GLU A 63 17.13 -3.30 39.48
C GLU A 63 17.09 -4.14 38.20
N ILE A 64 18.07 -5.04 38.03
CA ILE A 64 18.09 -6.00 36.90
C ILE A 64 16.78 -6.78 36.81
N LYS A 65 16.15 -7.06 37.96
CA LYS A 65 14.86 -7.75 38.06
C LYS A 65 13.73 -6.95 37.39
N GLN A 66 13.71 -5.63 37.52
CA GLN A 66 12.70 -4.76 36.91
C GLN A 66 12.88 -4.69 35.39
N ILE A 67 14.13 -4.58 34.92
CA ILE A 67 14.46 -4.68 33.49
C ILE A 67 13.96 -6.01 32.92
N LEU A 68 14.23 -7.12 33.61
CA LEU A 68 13.77 -8.45 33.19
C LEU A 68 12.25 -8.53 33.12
N TYR A 69 11.52 -7.94 34.07
CA TYR A 69 10.06 -7.89 34.03
C TYR A 69 9.53 -7.04 32.88
N ILE A 70 10.15 -5.90 32.57
CA ILE A 70 9.78 -5.06 31.43
C ILE A 70 9.96 -5.84 30.12
N VAL A 71 11.12 -6.50 29.94
CA VAL A 71 11.43 -7.26 28.72
C VAL A 71 10.53 -8.48 28.57
N LEU A 72 10.35 -9.27 29.64
CA LEU A 72 9.47 -10.44 29.61
C LEU A 72 8.01 -10.05 29.40
N GLY A 73 7.53 -9.00 30.09
CA GLY A 73 6.19 -8.45 29.90
C GLY A 73 5.98 -8.00 28.46
N TYR A 74 6.90 -7.18 27.94
CA TYR A 74 6.89 -6.76 26.53
C TYR A 74 6.82 -7.97 25.60
N PHE A 75 7.73 -8.93 25.74
CA PHE A 75 7.80 -10.10 24.86
C PHE A 75 6.50 -10.91 24.89
N LEU A 76 5.96 -11.20 26.07
CA LEU A 76 4.72 -11.98 26.21
C LEU A 76 3.52 -11.23 25.61
N PHE A 77 3.33 -9.96 25.95
CA PHE A 77 2.18 -9.19 25.47
C PHE A 77 2.29 -8.85 23.98
N SER A 78 3.47 -8.44 23.49
CA SER A 78 3.68 -8.15 22.07
C SER A 78 3.52 -9.41 21.23
N SER A 79 4.01 -10.56 21.71
CA SER A 79 3.85 -11.83 21.00
C SER A 79 2.40 -12.29 20.99
N LEU A 80 1.68 -12.16 22.10
CA LEU A 80 0.26 -12.50 22.17
C LEU A 80 -0.58 -11.64 21.23
N VAL A 81 -0.44 -10.31 21.28
CA VAL A 81 -1.18 -9.39 20.42
C VAL A 81 -0.76 -9.57 18.96
N GLY A 82 0.52 -9.74 18.69
CA GLY A 82 1.05 -10.02 17.35
C GLY A 82 0.53 -11.33 16.77
N PHE A 83 0.44 -12.38 17.60
CA PHE A 83 -0.17 -13.65 17.22
C PHE A 83 -1.65 -13.48 16.90
N ILE A 84 -2.43 -12.82 17.77
CA ILE A 84 -3.86 -12.56 17.53
C ILE A 84 -4.05 -11.78 16.23
N LYS A 85 -3.32 -10.66 16.05
CA LYS A 85 -3.33 -9.85 14.82
C LYS A 85 -3.09 -10.73 13.60
N THR A 86 -1.99 -11.48 13.58
CA THR A 86 -1.55 -12.28 12.43
C THR A 86 -2.53 -13.43 12.15
N TYR A 87 -2.91 -14.17 13.18
CA TYR A 87 -3.84 -15.30 13.07
C TYR A 87 -5.21 -14.86 12.53
N ILE A 88 -5.75 -13.75 13.04
CA ILE A 88 -7.04 -13.21 12.58
C ILE A 88 -6.92 -12.68 11.16
N ASN A 89 -5.81 -12.05 10.79
CA ASN A 89 -5.55 -11.61 9.42
C ASN A 89 -5.57 -12.79 8.44
N GLU A 90 -4.83 -13.87 8.72
CA GLU A 90 -4.75 -15.05 7.85
C GLU A 90 -6.11 -15.77 7.69
N ILE A 91 -6.87 -15.91 8.79
CA ILE A 91 -8.23 -16.46 8.72
C ILE A 91 -9.14 -15.56 7.88
N SER A 92 -9.05 -14.25 8.07
CA SER A 92 -9.86 -13.28 7.35
C SER A 92 -9.50 -13.27 5.87
N TYR A 93 -8.21 -13.41 5.55
CA TYR A 93 -7.71 -13.49 4.19
C TYR A 93 -8.40 -14.63 3.42
N THR A 94 -8.37 -15.84 3.97
CA THR A 94 -9.01 -17.02 3.36
C THR A 94 -10.52 -16.80 3.16
N ARG A 95 -11.19 -16.17 4.14
CA ARG A 95 -12.63 -15.85 4.05
C ARG A 95 -12.93 -14.80 2.99
N ILE A 96 -12.06 -13.81 2.84
CA ILE A 96 -12.15 -12.77 1.82
C ILE A 96 -11.94 -13.37 0.42
N SER A 97 -10.97 -14.27 0.24
CA SER A 97 -10.79 -15.00 -1.02
C SER A 97 -12.02 -15.83 -1.38
N TYR A 98 -12.70 -16.43 -0.40
CA TYR A 98 -13.96 -17.14 -0.64
C TYR A 98 -15.08 -16.21 -1.16
N LEU A 99 -15.16 -14.96 -0.67
CA LEU A 99 -16.10 -13.97 -1.22
C LEU A 99 -15.80 -13.66 -2.69
N ARG A 100 -14.52 -13.53 -3.06
CA ARG A 100 -14.09 -13.37 -4.46
C ARG A 100 -14.49 -14.58 -5.31
N MET A 101 -14.29 -15.81 -4.81
CA MET A 101 -14.70 -17.04 -5.50
C MET A 101 -16.20 -17.04 -5.82
N ASN A 102 -17.04 -16.50 -4.95
CA ASN A 102 -18.47 -16.41 -5.22
C ASN A 102 -18.81 -15.38 -6.31
N TYR A 103 -18.08 -14.26 -6.40
CA TYR A 103 -18.19 -13.35 -7.56
C TYR A 103 -17.76 -14.05 -8.85
N LEU A 104 -16.62 -14.75 -8.82
CA LEU A 104 -16.11 -15.49 -9.96
C LEU A 104 -17.12 -16.53 -10.46
N ARG A 105 -17.70 -17.32 -9.54
CA ARG A 105 -18.77 -18.28 -9.84
C ARG A 105 -19.97 -17.63 -10.50
N ASN A 106 -20.42 -16.47 -10.00
CA ASN A 106 -21.55 -15.76 -10.58
C ASN A 106 -21.25 -15.23 -11.99
N ILE A 107 -20.03 -14.72 -12.20
CA ILE A 107 -19.57 -14.26 -13.52
C ILE A 107 -19.55 -15.44 -14.50
N PHE A 108 -18.91 -16.56 -14.15
CA PHE A 108 -18.87 -17.74 -15.03
C PHE A 108 -20.25 -18.33 -15.30
N SER A 109 -21.12 -18.40 -14.29
CA SER A 109 -22.51 -18.82 -14.49
C SER A 109 -23.23 -17.93 -15.49
N LYS A 110 -23.02 -16.61 -15.43
CA LYS A 110 -23.62 -15.69 -16.40
C LYS A 110 -23.04 -15.84 -17.81
N LEU A 111 -21.72 -16.04 -17.92
CA LEU A 111 -21.04 -16.20 -19.21
C LEU A 111 -21.48 -17.48 -19.95
N VAL A 112 -21.60 -18.60 -19.23
CA VAL A 112 -22.01 -19.89 -19.82
C VAL A 112 -23.48 -19.89 -20.25
N ASN A 113 -24.33 -19.11 -19.57
CA ASN A 113 -25.77 -19.03 -19.85
C ASN A 113 -26.17 -17.83 -20.73
N MET A 114 -25.21 -17.11 -21.33
CA MET A 114 -25.53 -15.96 -22.17
C MET A 114 -25.87 -16.38 -23.60
N ASP A 115 -26.71 -15.60 -24.29
CA ASP A 115 -27.02 -15.86 -25.70
C ASP A 115 -25.74 -15.88 -26.54
N TYR A 116 -25.63 -16.84 -27.46
CA TYR A 116 -24.44 -17.07 -28.27
C TYR A 116 -23.97 -15.82 -29.04
N LYS A 117 -24.90 -14.94 -29.45
CA LYS A 117 -24.58 -13.67 -30.13
C LYS A 117 -23.60 -12.78 -29.37
N TYR A 118 -23.58 -12.86 -28.03
CA TYR A 118 -22.66 -12.08 -27.19
C TYR A 118 -21.28 -12.73 -27.08
N VAL A 119 -21.18 -14.05 -27.35
CA VAL A 119 -19.89 -14.77 -27.39
C VAL A 119 -19.12 -14.40 -28.65
N GLU A 120 -19.82 -14.26 -29.78
CA GLU A 120 -19.20 -13.88 -31.06
C GLU A 120 -18.96 -12.38 -31.23
N ASP A 121 -19.52 -11.53 -30.35
CA ASP A 121 -19.32 -10.09 -30.41
C ASP A 121 -18.03 -9.68 -29.67
N PRO A 122 -16.97 -9.23 -30.37
CA PRO A 122 -15.73 -8.80 -29.72
C PRO A 122 -15.95 -7.60 -28.78
N LYS A 123 -16.95 -6.75 -29.08
CA LYS A 123 -17.26 -5.57 -28.25
C LYS A 123 -17.77 -5.97 -26.88
N PHE A 124 -18.51 -7.08 -26.77
CA PHE A 124 -18.97 -7.58 -25.48
C PHE A 124 -17.79 -7.88 -24.54
N MET A 125 -16.73 -8.50 -25.06
CA MET A 125 -15.52 -8.81 -24.28
C MET A 125 -14.66 -7.56 -24.01
N GLU A 126 -14.60 -6.61 -24.94
CA GLU A 126 -13.93 -5.32 -24.69
C GLU A 126 -14.61 -4.52 -23.57
N GLU A 127 -15.95 -4.51 -23.54
CA GLU A 127 -16.72 -3.78 -22.52
C GLU A 127 -16.72 -4.49 -21.16
N ASN A 128 -16.81 -5.83 -21.14
CA ASN A 128 -17.02 -6.60 -19.92
C ASN A 128 -15.76 -7.35 -19.42
N GLY A 129 -14.67 -7.40 -20.19
CA GLY A 129 -13.44 -8.10 -19.81
C GLY A 129 -12.85 -7.61 -18.49
N ARG A 130 -13.01 -6.31 -18.19
CA ARG A 130 -12.61 -5.72 -16.90
C ARG A 130 -13.37 -6.30 -15.71
N ALA A 131 -14.61 -6.76 -15.89
CA ALA A 131 -15.37 -7.41 -14.83
C ALA A 131 -14.74 -8.76 -14.44
N LEU A 132 -14.27 -9.54 -15.42
CA LEU A 132 -13.53 -10.78 -15.18
C LEU A 132 -12.17 -10.49 -14.55
N GLU A 133 -11.44 -9.52 -15.08
CA GLU A 133 -10.14 -9.09 -14.55
C GLU A 133 -10.23 -8.62 -13.10
N SER A 134 -11.35 -7.98 -12.70
CA SER A 134 -11.57 -7.52 -11.33
C SER A 134 -11.60 -8.63 -10.27
N CYS A 135 -11.76 -9.89 -10.69
CA CYS A 135 -11.74 -11.06 -9.83
C CYS A 135 -10.55 -11.99 -10.10
N SER A 136 -9.57 -11.56 -10.90
CA SER A 136 -8.47 -12.42 -11.38
C SER A 136 -7.31 -12.58 -10.39
N THR A 137 -7.12 -11.63 -9.47
CA THR A 137 -6.02 -11.67 -8.50
C THR A 137 -6.50 -11.52 -7.07
N ASN A 138 -5.65 -11.88 -6.12
CA ASN A 138 -5.90 -11.71 -4.69
C ASN A 138 -5.54 -10.30 -4.18
N ASN A 139 -4.67 -9.59 -4.92
CA ASN A 139 -4.09 -8.31 -4.48
C ASN A 139 -4.76 -7.09 -5.14
N SER A 140 -5.64 -7.30 -6.12
CA SER A 140 -6.32 -6.23 -6.85
C SER A 140 -7.81 -6.52 -7.04
N GLY A 141 -8.54 -5.54 -7.59
CA GLY A 141 -9.96 -5.70 -7.87
C GLY A 141 -10.80 -5.91 -6.61
N VAL A 142 -11.74 -6.86 -6.65
CA VAL A 142 -12.72 -7.09 -5.58
C VAL A 142 -12.04 -7.53 -4.28
N GLU A 143 -11.09 -8.46 -4.35
CA GLU A 143 -10.39 -8.96 -3.16
C GLU A 143 -9.47 -7.91 -2.55
N GLY A 144 -8.73 -7.18 -3.39
CA GLY A 144 -7.90 -6.06 -2.93
C GLY A 144 -8.72 -4.99 -2.19
N VAL A 145 -9.94 -4.68 -2.65
CA VAL A 145 -10.83 -3.75 -1.94
C VAL A 145 -11.27 -4.32 -0.59
N TYR A 146 -11.60 -5.61 -0.49
CA TYR A 146 -11.93 -6.23 0.80
C TYR A 146 -10.78 -6.18 1.79
N HIS A 147 -9.55 -6.51 1.35
CA HIS A 147 -8.37 -6.42 2.21
C HIS A 147 -8.13 -4.99 2.73
N LYS A 148 -8.26 -3.98 1.85
CA LYS A 148 -8.14 -2.57 2.26
C LYS A 148 -9.27 -2.13 3.19
N LEU A 149 -10.52 -2.54 2.94
CA LEU A 149 -11.63 -2.26 3.86
C LEU A 149 -11.40 -2.90 5.24
N PHE A 150 -10.73 -4.06 5.28
CA PHE A 150 -10.41 -4.77 6.51
C PHE A 150 -9.23 -4.16 7.27
N SER A 151 -8.23 -3.60 6.57
CA SER A 151 -7.01 -3.10 7.21
C SER A 151 -7.03 -1.60 7.53
N LEU A 152 -7.67 -0.78 6.69
CA LEU A 152 -7.63 0.69 6.81
C LEU A 152 -8.17 1.23 8.14
N PRO A 153 -9.25 0.69 8.73
CA PRO A 153 -9.81 1.28 9.94
C PRO A 153 -8.86 1.24 11.15
N ALA A 154 -8.07 0.18 11.29
CA ALA A 154 -7.00 0.13 12.30
C ALA A 154 -5.94 1.22 12.07
N VAL A 155 -5.52 1.41 10.82
CA VAL A 155 -4.55 2.46 10.44
C VAL A 155 -5.11 3.84 10.76
N PHE A 156 -6.37 4.14 10.41
CA PHE A 156 -7.01 5.42 10.72
C PHE A 156 -7.11 5.67 12.22
N ILE A 157 -7.57 4.70 13.01
CA ILE A 157 -7.68 4.84 14.47
C ILE A 157 -6.30 5.10 15.07
N THR A 158 -5.29 4.35 14.64
CA THR A 158 -3.91 4.51 15.13
C THR A 158 -3.35 5.87 14.75
N VAL A 159 -3.51 6.32 13.50
CA VAL A 159 -3.07 7.63 13.03
C VAL A 159 -3.72 8.74 13.85
N ILE A 160 -5.03 8.66 14.12
CA ILE A 160 -5.74 9.64 14.95
C ILE A 160 -5.18 9.63 16.38
N ALA A 161 -5.05 8.45 16.99
CA ALA A 161 -4.54 8.32 18.36
C ALA A 161 -3.12 8.90 18.51
N LEU A 162 -2.21 8.54 17.59
CA LEU A 162 -0.84 9.05 17.58
C LEU A 162 -0.79 10.56 17.25
N SER A 163 -1.64 11.05 16.34
CA SER A 163 -1.70 12.48 16.00
C SER A 163 -2.18 13.32 17.18
N VAL A 164 -3.18 12.85 17.92
CA VAL A 164 -3.65 13.52 19.15
C VAL A 164 -2.54 13.54 20.20
N TRP A 165 -1.80 12.44 20.35
CA TRP A 165 -0.70 12.37 21.31
C TRP A 165 0.50 13.26 20.92
N ILE A 166 0.86 13.35 19.64
CA ILE A 166 1.91 14.29 19.18
C ILE A 166 1.42 15.74 19.31
N GLY A 167 0.17 16.00 18.94
CA GLY A 167 -0.41 17.33 19.00
C GLY A 167 -0.44 17.90 20.42
N SER A 168 -0.54 17.05 21.46
CA SER A 168 -0.45 17.49 22.85
C SER A 168 0.98 17.86 23.29
N VAL A 169 2.01 17.36 22.59
CA VAL A 169 3.42 17.74 22.83
C VAL A 169 3.78 18.99 22.05
N SER A 170 3.51 18.98 20.75
CA SER A 170 3.77 20.12 19.88
C SER A 170 2.98 20.03 18.59
N ILE A 171 2.10 21.02 18.39
CA ILE A 171 1.35 21.18 17.15
C ILE A 171 2.27 21.41 15.94
N TRP A 172 3.47 21.98 16.14
CA TRP A 172 4.42 22.26 15.07
C TRP A 172 5.02 21.00 14.46
N ILE A 173 5.27 19.97 15.27
CA ILE A 173 5.71 18.66 14.78
C ILE A 173 4.63 18.06 13.88
N LEU A 174 3.36 18.10 14.33
CA LEU A 174 2.23 17.60 13.55
C LEU A 174 2.07 18.35 12.22
N LEU A 175 2.20 19.68 12.23
CA LEU A 175 2.15 20.50 11.01
C LEU A 175 3.30 20.16 10.03
N GLY A 176 4.51 19.91 10.53
CA GLY A 176 5.64 19.46 9.71
C GLY A 176 5.37 18.13 9.02
N LEU A 177 4.81 17.15 9.73
CA LEU A 177 4.43 15.85 9.18
C LEU A 177 3.30 15.97 8.15
N LEU A 178 2.28 16.79 8.42
CA LEU A 178 1.17 17.04 7.49
C LEU A 178 1.67 17.74 6.21
N LEU A 179 2.59 18.70 6.34
CA LEU A 179 3.23 19.36 5.20
C LEU A 179 3.96 18.35 4.32
N LYS A 180 4.78 17.48 4.92
CA LYS A 180 5.49 16.40 4.22
C LYS A 180 4.52 15.47 3.49
N LEU A 181 3.44 15.04 4.16
CA LEU A 181 2.41 14.19 3.55
C LEU A 181 1.70 14.86 2.37
N CYS A 182 1.22 16.09 2.55
CA CYS A 182 0.51 16.85 1.52
C CYS A 182 1.37 17.06 0.28
N ILE A 183 2.65 17.41 0.47
CA ILE A 183 3.58 17.58 -0.64
C ILE A 183 3.89 16.24 -1.29
N GLY A 184 4.09 15.16 -0.52
CA GLY A 184 4.24 13.81 -1.07
C GLY A 184 3.09 13.38 -1.97
N ILE A 185 1.84 13.53 -1.50
CA ILE A 185 0.63 13.23 -2.29
C ILE A 185 0.56 14.11 -3.55
N TRP A 186 0.85 15.40 -3.42
CA TRP A 186 0.85 16.32 -4.57
C TRP A 186 1.90 15.95 -5.62
N LEU A 187 3.11 15.58 -5.20
CA LEU A 187 4.20 15.14 -6.08
C LEU A 187 3.82 13.84 -6.80
N LYS A 188 3.35 12.82 -6.06
CA LYS A 188 2.87 11.56 -6.64
C LYS A 188 1.77 11.81 -7.67
N ARG A 189 0.78 12.67 -7.34
CA ARG A 189 -0.28 13.05 -8.27
C ARG A 189 0.25 13.75 -9.52
N LYS A 190 1.25 14.63 -9.39
CA LYS A 190 1.89 15.30 -10.54
C LYS A 190 2.62 14.32 -11.46
N VAL A 191 3.36 13.35 -10.90
CA VAL A 191 4.02 12.28 -11.66
C VAL A 191 2.99 11.40 -12.36
N HIS A 192 1.97 10.94 -11.63
CA HIS A 192 0.90 10.10 -12.18
C HIS A 192 0.12 10.81 -13.31
N LEU A 193 -0.17 12.11 -13.16
CA LEU A 193 -0.78 12.90 -14.24
C LEU A 193 0.13 13.02 -15.47
N HIS A 194 1.45 13.09 -15.28
CA HIS A 194 2.40 13.11 -16.40
C HIS A 194 2.45 11.77 -17.12
N GLU A 195 2.56 10.65 -16.38
CA GLU A 195 2.46 9.30 -16.94
C GLU A 195 1.13 9.09 -17.67
N TYR A 196 0.02 9.53 -17.08
CA TYR A 196 -1.30 9.43 -17.68
C TYR A 196 -1.40 10.17 -19.03
N LYS A 197 -0.74 11.33 -19.18
CA LYS A 197 -0.68 12.04 -20.48
C LYS A 197 0.07 11.22 -21.54
N MET A 198 1.06 10.44 -21.12
CA MET A 198 1.86 9.58 -21.99
C MET A 198 1.25 8.18 -22.19
N LYS A 199 0.10 7.87 -21.58
CA LYS A 199 -0.51 6.52 -21.59
C LYS A 199 -0.63 5.92 -22.99
N GLY A 200 -0.99 6.73 -24.00
CA GLY A 200 -1.15 6.26 -25.37
C GLY A 200 0.16 5.82 -26.00
N GLU A 201 1.23 6.58 -25.77
CA GLU A 201 2.58 6.24 -26.23
C GLU A 201 3.12 5.01 -25.50
N ILE A 202 2.94 4.94 -24.17
CA ILE A 202 3.33 3.79 -23.35
C ILE A 202 2.66 2.53 -23.91
N GLN A 203 1.33 2.54 -24.06
CA GLN A 203 0.58 1.40 -24.56
C GLN A 203 0.99 1.02 -25.99
N LYS A 204 1.27 2.00 -26.86
CA LYS A 204 1.74 1.74 -28.22
C LYS A 204 3.09 1.02 -28.22
N GLN A 205 4.08 1.53 -27.50
CA GLN A 205 5.40 0.89 -27.44
C GLN A 205 5.36 -0.45 -26.70
N GLU A 206 4.52 -0.57 -25.67
CA GLU A 206 4.34 -1.81 -24.94
C GLU A 206 3.74 -2.92 -25.82
N ARG A 207 2.73 -2.60 -26.66
CA ARG A 207 2.19 -3.55 -27.64
C ARG A 207 3.25 -4.02 -28.63
N LYS A 208 4.08 -3.12 -29.15
CA LYS A 208 5.16 -3.49 -30.08
C LYS A 208 6.24 -4.34 -29.41
N LYS A 209 6.69 -3.95 -28.22
CA LYS A 209 7.61 -4.74 -27.40
C LYS A 209 7.06 -6.14 -27.13
N ARG A 210 5.77 -6.23 -26.78
CA ARG A 210 5.08 -7.50 -26.55
C ARG A 210 4.99 -8.35 -27.81
N TYR A 211 4.68 -7.75 -28.96
CA TYR A 211 4.66 -8.46 -30.23
C TYR A 211 6.00 -9.14 -30.53
N TYR A 212 7.11 -8.41 -30.39
CA TYR A 212 8.43 -9.01 -30.58
C TYR A 212 8.71 -10.10 -29.54
N TYR A 213 8.38 -9.86 -28.26
CA TYR A 213 8.51 -10.86 -27.20
C TYR A 213 7.77 -12.16 -27.53
N GLU A 214 6.49 -12.08 -27.86
CA GLU A 214 5.66 -13.24 -28.20
C GLU A 214 6.19 -13.95 -29.45
N THR A 215 6.52 -13.19 -30.51
CA THR A 215 7.02 -13.74 -31.78
C THR A 215 8.36 -14.45 -31.61
N THR A 216 9.31 -13.91 -30.84
CA THR A 216 10.63 -14.53 -30.65
C THR A 216 10.60 -15.75 -29.74
N HIS A 217 9.58 -15.88 -28.90
CA HIS A 217 9.41 -17.01 -27.97
C HIS A 217 8.45 -18.09 -28.49
N ASP A 218 7.86 -17.88 -29.67
CA ASP A 218 7.04 -18.88 -30.34
C ASP A 218 7.92 -19.81 -31.19
N PHE A 219 7.92 -21.09 -30.83
CA PHE A 219 8.67 -22.15 -31.52
C PHE A 219 8.28 -22.29 -33.00
N GLY A 220 7.05 -21.92 -33.38
CA GLY A 220 6.55 -21.97 -34.75
C GLY A 220 7.40 -21.15 -35.74
N TYR A 221 7.90 -19.98 -35.32
CA TYR A 221 8.72 -19.12 -36.17
C TYR A 221 10.21 -19.50 -36.16
N GLY A 222 10.65 -20.39 -35.27
CA GLY A 222 12.07 -20.72 -35.11
C GLY A 222 12.72 -21.39 -36.33
N LYS A 223 11.93 -22.03 -37.19
CA LYS A 223 12.41 -22.60 -38.46
C LYS A 223 12.69 -21.50 -39.48
N ASP A 224 11.72 -20.63 -39.70
CA ASP A 224 11.80 -19.55 -40.70
C ASP A 224 12.91 -18.56 -40.36
N ILE A 225 13.08 -18.22 -39.07
CA ILE A 225 14.15 -17.32 -38.61
C ILE A 225 15.53 -17.87 -38.98
N ARG A 226 15.74 -19.20 -38.91
CA ARG A 226 17.02 -19.85 -39.25
C ARG A 226 17.22 -19.97 -40.76
N ILE A 227 16.21 -20.41 -41.49
CA ILE A 227 16.28 -20.58 -42.95
C ILE A 227 16.55 -19.24 -43.63
N TYR A 228 15.84 -18.19 -43.24
CA TYR A 228 15.97 -16.86 -43.83
C TYR A 228 17.03 -15.99 -43.13
N SER A 229 17.78 -16.52 -42.16
CA SER A 229 18.82 -15.80 -41.39
C SER A 229 18.32 -14.45 -40.81
N LEU A 230 17.08 -14.42 -40.31
CA LEU A 230 16.43 -13.19 -39.83
C LEU A 230 16.81 -12.78 -38.41
N LYS A 231 17.61 -13.60 -37.72
CA LYS A 231 17.98 -13.42 -36.30
C LYS A 231 18.41 -11.98 -35.99
N ASP A 232 19.44 -11.49 -36.68
CA ASP A 232 20.04 -10.20 -36.35
C ASP A 232 19.09 -9.04 -36.64
N ARG A 233 18.30 -9.13 -37.72
CA ARG A 233 17.29 -8.13 -38.05
C ARG A 233 16.18 -8.06 -37.00
N ILE A 234 15.69 -9.21 -36.54
CA ILE A 234 14.65 -9.27 -35.50
C ILE A 234 15.18 -8.71 -34.19
N LEU A 235 16.39 -9.11 -33.77
CA LEU A 235 17.00 -8.61 -32.54
C LEU A 235 17.28 -7.12 -32.60
N ALA A 236 17.74 -6.59 -33.73
CA ALA A 236 17.96 -5.16 -33.92
C ALA A 236 16.66 -4.36 -33.80
N ASN A 237 15.59 -4.80 -34.48
CA ASN A 237 14.29 -4.15 -34.39
C ASN A 237 13.68 -4.24 -33.00
N TYR A 238 13.83 -5.39 -32.34
CA TYR A 238 13.32 -5.58 -30.99
C TYR A 238 14.05 -4.66 -30.01
N ARG A 239 15.38 -4.57 -30.11
CA ARG A 239 16.18 -3.64 -29.31
C ARG A 239 15.76 -2.18 -29.51
N ASP A 240 15.54 -1.75 -30.75
CA ASP A 240 15.07 -0.39 -31.05
C ASP A 240 13.71 -0.08 -30.40
N GLU A 241 12.75 -1.02 -30.42
CA GLU A 241 11.46 -0.85 -29.73
C GLU A 241 11.59 -0.89 -28.20
N ILE A 242 12.55 -1.66 -27.65
CA ILE A 242 12.89 -1.62 -26.23
C ILE A 242 13.48 -0.25 -25.86
N ASP A 243 14.42 0.28 -26.65
CA ASP A 243 15.08 1.56 -26.39
C ASP A 243 14.08 2.73 -26.43
N LYS A 244 13.12 2.69 -27.36
CA LYS A 244 11.98 3.65 -27.39
C LYS A 244 11.12 3.56 -26.13
N PHE A 245 10.82 2.36 -25.66
CA PHE A 245 10.07 2.16 -24.42
C PHE A 245 10.84 2.67 -23.20
N LEU A 246 12.14 2.39 -23.12
CA LEU A 246 13.03 2.87 -22.07
C LEU A 246 13.13 4.40 -22.07
N HIS A 247 13.19 5.04 -23.24
CA HIS A 247 13.19 6.49 -23.35
C HIS A 247 11.93 7.11 -22.73
N ILE A 248 10.74 6.57 -23.03
CA ILE A 248 9.48 7.03 -22.43
C ILE A 248 9.50 6.87 -20.91
N LYS A 249 9.95 5.72 -20.40
CA LYS A 249 10.05 5.49 -18.95
C LYS A 249 11.08 6.42 -18.30
N LYS A 250 12.18 6.74 -18.98
CA LYS A 250 13.18 7.70 -18.51
C LYS A 250 12.61 9.11 -18.39
N LEU A 251 11.73 9.55 -19.30
CA LEU A 251 11.07 10.86 -19.17
C LEU A 251 10.22 10.96 -17.90
N ILE A 252 9.46 9.90 -17.59
CA ILE A 252 8.65 9.82 -16.38
C ILE A 252 9.54 9.80 -15.13
N ALA A 253 10.56 8.94 -15.14
CA ALA A 253 11.52 8.83 -14.03
C ALA A 253 12.30 10.12 -13.79
N ASN A 254 12.71 10.85 -14.83
CA ASN A 254 13.36 12.15 -14.69
C ASN A 254 12.42 13.18 -14.04
N LYS A 255 11.13 13.15 -14.40
CA LYS A 255 10.14 14.05 -13.79
C LYS A 255 9.97 13.75 -12.30
N GLU A 256 9.87 12.47 -11.95
CA GLU A 256 9.82 12.01 -10.56
C GLU A 256 11.08 12.39 -9.79
N PHE A 257 12.26 12.18 -10.39
CA PHE A 257 13.55 12.54 -9.79
C PHE A 257 13.67 14.03 -9.47
N ILE A 258 13.32 14.91 -10.43
CA ILE A 258 13.35 16.37 -10.22
C ILE A 258 12.37 16.77 -9.11
N LEU A 259 11.17 16.19 -9.12
CA LEU A 259 10.15 16.42 -8.10
C LEU A 259 10.56 15.85 -6.72
N GLY A 260 11.37 14.79 -6.70
CA GLY A 260 11.94 14.18 -5.51
C GLY A 260 12.78 15.14 -4.67
N PHE A 261 13.47 16.10 -5.29
CA PHE A 261 14.19 17.14 -4.54
C PHE A 261 13.27 17.97 -3.64
N LEU A 262 12.05 18.28 -4.10
CA LEU A 262 11.07 18.98 -3.26
C LEU A 262 10.65 18.10 -2.07
N SER A 263 10.46 16.80 -2.30
CA SER A 263 10.18 15.84 -1.22
C SER A 263 11.31 15.81 -0.19
N LEU A 264 12.57 15.81 -0.63
CA LEU A 264 13.74 15.83 0.25
C LEU A 264 13.82 17.12 1.08
N LEU A 265 13.52 18.28 0.49
CA LEU A 265 13.46 19.54 1.24
C LEU A 265 12.38 19.49 2.33
N THR A 266 11.20 18.95 2.03
CA THR A 266 10.14 18.82 3.03
C THR A 266 10.46 17.81 4.12
N LEU A 267 11.19 16.74 3.79
CA LEU A 267 11.72 15.80 4.75
C LEU A 267 12.67 16.51 5.73
N LEU A 268 13.63 17.29 5.21
CA LEU A 268 14.59 18.03 6.04
C LEU A 268 13.89 19.02 6.97
N ILE A 269 12.88 19.75 6.47
CA ILE A 269 12.09 20.68 7.31
C ILE A 269 11.33 19.90 8.40
N SER A 270 10.66 18.81 8.05
CA SER A 270 9.89 17.99 8.99
C SER A 270 10.80 17.38 10.07
N ASP A 271 11.95 16.83 9.69
CA ASP A 271 12.90 16.20 10.61
C ASP A 271 13.60 17.28 11.47
N GLY A 272 13.90 18.44 10.89
CA GLY A 272 14.43 19.60 11.62
C GLY A 272 13.46 20.09 12.69
N LEU A 273 12.16 20.18 12.39
CA LEU A 273 11.13 20.50 13.39
C LEU A 273 11.03 19.42 14.46
N LEU A 274 11.03 18.13 14.07
CA LEU A 274 10.99 17.00 15.00
C LEU A 274 12.16 17.06 15.98
N TYR A 275 13.40 16.99 15.49
CA TYR A 275 14.58 16.92 16.34
C TYR A 275 14.80 18.23 17.10
N GLY A 276 14.61 19.38 16.43
CA GLY A 276 14.77 20.69 17.06
C GLY A 276 13.84 20.88 18.26
N ILE A 277 12.55 20.54 18.12
CA ILE A 277 11.57 20.70 19.21
C ILE A 277 11.80 19.66 20.32
N LEU A 278 12.06 18.40 19.98
CA LEU A 278 12.30 17.37 20.99
C LEU A 278 13.57 17.66 21.79
N VAL A 279 14.67 18.08 21.15
CA VAL A 279 15.91 18.47 21.85
C VAL A 279 15.67 19.70 22.71
N TRP A 280 14.96 20.71 22.21
CA TRP A 280 14.59 21.88 23.00
C TRP A 280 13.80 21.49 24.25
N ASN A 281 12.82 20.59 24.14
CA ASN A 281 12.05 20.08 25.28
C ASN A 281 12.94 19.35 26.31
N VAL A 282 13.92 18.57 25.87
CA VAL A 282 14.87 17.88 26.77
C VAL A 282 15.71 18.88 27.57
N VAL A 283 16.20 19.93 26.90
CA VAL A 283 16.94 21.01 27.57
C VAL A 283 16.08 21.73 28.62
N HIS A 284 14.76 21.78 28.42
CA HIS A 284 13.80 22.39 29.36
C HIS A 284 13.19 21.41 30.36
N GLY A 285 13.73 20.19 30.49
CA GLY A 285 13.38 19.25 31.56
C GLY A 285 12.58 18.02 31.15
N MET A 286 12.35 17.78 29.85
CA MET A 286 11.82 16.49 29.38
C MET A 286 12.86 15.38 29.62
N SER A 287 12.42 14.23 30.13
CA SER A 287 13.31 13.08 30.36
C SER A 287 13.81 12.48 29.04
N ILE A 288 14.99 11.86 29.07
CA ILE A 288 15.55 11.14 27.91
C ILE A 288 14.64 9.96 27.53
N ALA A 289 13.97 9.35 28.50
CA ALA A 289 12.98 8.30 28.27
C ALA A 289 11.78 8.80 27.46
N ASP A 290 11.25 9.98 27.79
CA ASP A 290 10.16 10.61 27.03
C ASP A 290 10.61 11.05 25.64
N PHE A 291 11.83 11.58 25.50
CA PHE A 291 12.41 11.90 24.19
C PHE A 291 12.42 10.66 23.26
N SER A 292 12.92 9.52 23.76
CA SER A 292 12.96 8.28 22.97
C SER A 292 11.55 7.76 22.64
N MET A 293 10.60 7.89 23.56
CA MET A 293 9.20 7.55 23.32
C MET A 293 8.62 8.41 22.18
N TYR A 294 8.74 9.73 22.27
CA TYR A 294 8.16 10.63 21.28
C TYR A 294 8.83 10.49 19.92
N LEU A 295 10.13 10.21 19.88
CA LEU A 295 10.83 9.92 18.64
C LEU A 295 10.27 8.66 17.95
N THR A 296 10.16 7.54 18.66
CA THR A 296 9.58 6.30 18.09
C THR A 296 8.11 6.47 17.70
N LEU A 297 7.36 7.22 18.50
CA LEU A 297 5.98 7.57 18.23
C LEU A 297 5.82 8.34 16.92
N ILE A 298 6.65 9.37 16.70
CA ILE A 298 6.61 10.18 15.49
C ILE A 298 7.05 9.39 14.26
N LEU A 299 8.06 8.53 14.40
CA LEU A 299 8.49 7.61 13.34
C LEU A 299 7.34 6.65 12.96
N GLN A 300 6.63 6.11 13.95
CA GLN A 300 5.49 5.23 13.74
C GLN A 300 4.34 5.97 13.03
N LEU A 301 4.02 7.20 13.44
CA LEU A 301 3.02 8.01 12.73
C LEU A 301 3.46 8.28 11.29
N THR A 302 4.71 8.65 11.08
CA THR A 302 5.26 8.91 9.73
C THR A 302 5.11 7.70 8.82
N PHE A 303 5.41 6.49 9.34
CA PHE A 303 5.22 5.24 8.61
C PHE A 303 3.75 5.02 8.22
N LEU A 304 2.81 5.20 9.16
CA LEU A 304 1.38 5.01 8.90
C LEU A 304 0.81 6.07 7.94
N LEU A 305 1.27 7.31 8.01
CA LEU A 305 0.87 8.37 7.07
C LEU A 305 1.35 8.09 5.65
N ASN A 306 2.57 7.54 5.49
CA ASN A 306 3.07 7.12 4.18
C ASN A 306 2.20 6.00 3.58
N LEU A 307 1.77 5.03 4.40
CA LEU A 307 0.88 3.94 3.98
C LEU A 307 -0.50 4.44 3.52
N LEU A 308 -1.00 5.53 4.11
CA LEU A 308 -2.24 6.19 3.66
C LEU A 308 -2.05 7.04 2.40
N GLY A 309 -0.83 7.54 2.16
CA GLY A 309 -0.47 8.34 1.00
C GLY A 309 -0.02 7.54 -0.23
N GLU A 310 -0.01 6.21 -0.15
CA GLU A 310 0.21 5.26 -1.25
C GLU A 310 -1.12 4.73 -1.81
#